data_AF-A0A4T0UM67-F1
#
_entry.id   AF-A0A4T0UM67-F1
#
_cell.length_a   1.000
_cell.length_b   1.000
_cell.length_c   1.000
_cell.angle_alpha   90.00
_cell.angle_beta   90.00
_cell.angle_gamma   90.00
#
_symmetry.space_group_name_H-M   'P 1'
#
loop_
_entity.id
_entity.type
_entity.pdbx_description
1 polymer ?
#
loop_
_entity_poly.entity_id
_entity_poly.type
_entity_poly.pdbx_seq_one_letter_code
_entity_poly.pdbx_strand_id
1 'polypeptide(L)'
;MAGFAVRHSRLARLWDDVEAARSSERTQAGKTPLRSDAAHAARSDTLDALLAYAEAIESLAWPVPRGIQLEIRLYRSLCGRAFRS
;
A
#
# COMPACT_ATOMS: atom_id res chain seq x y z
N MET A 1 -13.74 8.26 -25.92
CA MET A 1 -12.62 8.88 -25.16
C MET A 1 -12.79 8.90 -23.64
N ALA A 2 -13.96 8.56 -23.06
CA ALA A 2 -14.18 8.60 -21.60
C ALA A 2 -13.39 7.55 -20.78
N GLY A 3 -13.05 6.39 -21.37
CA GLY A 3 -12.43 5.28 -20.64
C GLY A 3 -11.01 5.56 -20.12
N PHE A 4 -10.20 6.35 -20.84
CA PHE A 4 -8.83 6.66 -20.43
C PHE A 4 -8.80 7.60 -19.22
N ALA A 5 -9.62 8.65 -19.23
CA ALA A 5 -9.71 9.61 -18.13
C ALA A 5 -10.19 8.95 -16.82
N VAL A 6 -11.15 8.03 -16.90
CA VAL A 6 -11.66 7.27 -15.75
C VAL A 6 -10.60 6.30 -15.19
N ARG A 7 -9.81 5.66 -16.06
CA ARG A 7 -8.71 4.79 -15.63
C ARG A 7 -7.59 5.58 -14.97
N HIS A 8 -7.26 6.74 -15.54
CA HIS A 8 -6.26 7.64 -14.99
C HIS A 8 -6.70 8.21 -13.62
N SER A 9 -7.95 8.64 -13.48
CA SER A 9 -8.47 9.13 -12.19
C SER A 9 -8.52 8.05 -11.11
N ARG A 10 -8.82 6.80 -11.49
CA ARG A 10 -8.76 5.66 -10.58
C ARG A 10 -7.33 5.38 -10.09
N LEU A 11 -6.35 5.37 -11.00
CA LEU A 11 -4.95 5.17 -10.61
C LEU A 11 -4.42 6.30 -9.73
N ALA A 12 -4.77 7.55 -10.03
CA ALA A 12 -4.39 8.69 -9.21
C ALA A 12 -4.94 8.57 -7.79
N ARG A 13 -6.23 8.26 -7.65
CA ARG A 13 -6.84 8.04 -6.34
C ARG A 13 -6.19 6.90 -5.55
N LEU A 14 -5.92 5.77 -6.21
CA LEU A 14 -5.26 4.63 -5.55
C LEU A 14 -3.83 4.97 -5.11
N TRP A 15 -3.15 5.85 -5.85
CA TRP A 15 -1.85 6.35 -5.43
C TRP A 15 -1.96 7.29 -4.22
N ASP A 16 -2.98 8.14 -4.17
CA ASP A 16 -3.27 8.97 -2.99
C ASP A 16 -3.57 8.11 -1.76
N ASP A 17 -4.30 7.00 -1.93
CA ASP A 17 -4.57 6.03 -0.87
C ASP A 17 -3.26 5.38 -0.34
N VAL A 18 -2.32 5.05 -1.23
CA VAL A 18 -0.98 4.55 -0.85
C VAL A 18 -0.20 5.60 -0.04
N GLU A 19 -0.19 6.86 -0.48
CA GLU A 19 0.50 7.94 0.25
C GLU A 19 -0.13 8.21 1.61
N ALA A 20 -1.46 8.16 1.71
CA ALA A 20 -2.18 8.29 2.96
C ALA A 20 -1.82 7.16 3.94
N ALA A 21 -1.78 5.90 3.47
CA ALA A 21 -1.39 4.75 4.28
C ALA A 21 0.05 4.86 4.78
N ARG A 22 1.00 5.21 3.89
CA ARG A 22 2.41 5.47 4.25
C ARG A 22 2.54 6.59 5.30
N SER A 23 1.76 7.66 5.17
CA SER A 23 1.75 8.76 6.13
C SER A 23 1.21 8.34 7.49
N SER A 24 0.15 7.52 7.51
CA SER A 24 -0.40 6.93 8.73
C SER A 24 0.63 6.04 9.43
N GLU A 25 1.32 5.16 8.69
CA GLU A 25 2.36 4.30 9.24
C GLU A 25 3.50 5.11 9.86
N ARG A 26 4.04 6.11 9.16
CA ARG A 26 5.08 7.00 9.69
C ARG A 26 4.63 7.67 10.99
N THR A 27 3.36 8.10 11.03
CA THR A 27 2.75 8.70 12.21
C THR A 27 2.68 7.72 13.38
N GLN A 28 2.32 6.45 13.14
CA GLN A 28 2.29 5.43 14.19
C GLN A 28 3.71 5.06 14.66
N ALA A 29 4.67 4.95 13.74
CA ALA A 29 6.07 4.64 14.05
C ALA A 29 6.74 5.72 14.91
N GLY A 30 6.33 6.98 14.78
CA GLY A 30 6.82 8.10 15.59
C GLY A 30 6.20 8.23 16.98
N LYS A 31 5.22 7.39 17.37
CA LYS A 31 4.56 7.48 18.68
C LYS A 31 5.35 6.73 19.76
N THR A 32 5.38 7.32 20.96
CA THR A 32 5.91 6.70 22.18
C THR A 32 4.82 6.71 23.27
N PRO A 33 4.42 5.55 23.83
CA PRO A 33 4.89 4.21 23.48
C PRO A 33 4.38 3.76 22.11
N LEU A 34 5.21 3.02 21.38
CA LEU A 34 4.83 2.37 20.14
C LEU A 34 3.81 1.28 20.44
N ARG A 35 2.57 1.45 19.97
CA ARG A 35 1.53 0.41 20.07
C ARG A 35 1.73 -0.58 18.93
N SER A 36 2.23 -1.78 19.27
CA SER A 36 2.53 -2.86 18.31
C SER A 36 1.36 -3.13 17.36
N ASP A 37 0.14 -3.23 17.89
CA ASP A 37 -1.06 -3.52 17.09
C ASP A 37 -1.39 -2.40 16.11
N ALA A 38 -1.22 -1.14 16.52
CA ALA A 38 -1.48 0.02 15.65
C ALA A 38 -0.42 0.15 14.55
N ALA A 39 0.84 -0.18 14.85
CA ALA A 39 1.91 -0.21 13.86
C ALA A 39 1.74 -1.39 12.87
N HIS A 40 1.25 -2.53 13.36
CA HIS A 40 0.94 -3.67 12.50
C HIS A 40 -0.28 -3.39 11.59
N ALA A 41 -1.35 -2.82 12.14
CA ALA A 41 -2.52 -2.41 11.36
C ALA A 41 -2.14 -1.41 10.26
N ALA A 42 -1.34 -0.37 10.59
CA ALA A 42 -0.91 0.60 9.59
C ALA A 42 -0.04 -0.02 8.48
N ARG A 43 0.78 -1.03 8.78
CA ARG A 43 1.53 -1.80 7.77
C ARG A 43 0.62 -2.65 6.88
N SER A 44 -0.43 -3.24 7.46
CA SER A 44 -1.44 -3.97 6.70
C SER A 44 -2.19 -3.05 5.75
N ASP A 45 -2.60 -1.87 6.23
CA ASP A 45 -3.28 -0.86 5.40
C ASP A 45 -2.40 -0.42 4.22
N THR A 46 -1.09 -0.21 4.45
CA THR A 46 -0.14 0.10 3.37
C THR A 46 -0.02 -1.05 2.37
N LEU A 47 0.02 -2.31 2.84
CA LEU A 47 0.06 -3.48 1.96
C LEU A 47 -1.19 -3.55 1.07
N ASP A 48 -2.38 -3.36 1.65
CA ASP A 48 -3.64 -3.45 0.93
C ASP A 48 -3.76 -2.34 -0.13
N ALA A 49 -3.34 -1.11 0.20
CA ALA A 49 -3.29 -0.01 -0.76
C ALA A 49 -2.34 -0.29 -1.94
N LEU A 50 -1.15 -0.84 -1.67
CA LEU A 50 -0.19 -1.21 -2.71
C LEU A 50 -0.72 -2.33 -3.61
N LEU A 51 -1.42 -3.32 -3.04
CA LEU A 51 -2.05 -4.41 -3.80
C LEU A 51 -3.16 -3.87 -4.70
N ALA A 52 -4.03 -2.99 -4.18
CA ALA A 52 -5.10 -2.37 -4.96
C ALA A 52 -4.56 -1.52 -6.13
N TYR A 53 -3.48 -0.76 -5.89
CA TYR A 53 -2.80 -0.01 -6.94
C TYR A 53 -2.17 -0.93 -7.99
N ALA A 54 -1.49 -2.00 -7.57
CA ALA A 54 -0.89 -2.98 -8.48
C ALA A 54 -1.95 -3.69 -9.34
N GLU A 55 -3.06 -4.14 -8.74
CA GLU A 55 -4.18 -4.76 -9.45
C GLU A 55 -4.78 -3.80 -10.49
N ALA A 56 -4.92 -2.51 -10.14
CA ALA A 56 -5.40 -1.51 -11.09
C ALA A 56 -4.45 -1.33 -12.29
N ILE A 57 -3.13 -1.35 -12.08
CA ILE A 57 -2.15 -1.32 -13.19
C ILE A 57 -2.25 -2.58 -14.05
N GLU A 58 -2.33 -3.76 -13.42
CA GLU A 58 -2.46 -5.04 -14.13
C GLU A 58 -3.74 -5.12 -14.96
N SER A 59 -4.85 -4.55 -14.45
CA SER A 59 -6.12 -4.46 -15.17
C SER A 59 -6.05 -3.63 -16.47
N LEU A 60 -5.01 -2.78 -16.60
CA LEU A 60 -4.70 -2.03 -17.82
C LEU A 60 -3.74 -2.76 -18.76
N ALA A 61 -3.39 -4.00 -18.44
CA ALA A 61 -2.33 -4.78 -19.09
C ALA A 61 -0.96 -4.06 -19.07
N TRP A 62 -0.74 -3.20 -18.07
CA TRP A 62 0.53 -2.53 -17.86
C TRP A 62 1.39 -3.31 -16.86
N PRO A 63 2.72 -3.32 -17.03
CA PRO A 63 3.59 -3.93 -16.04
C PRO A 63 3.59 -3.12 -14.75
N VAL A 64 3.42 -3.80 -13.61
CA VAL A 64 3.57 -3.17 -12.28
C VAL A 64 5.03 -2.71 -12.11
N PRO A 65 5.30 -1.45 -11.70
CA PRO A 65 6.65 -0.98 -11.46
C PRO A 65 7.40 -1.84 -10.43
N ARG A 66 8.67 -2.14 -10.71
CA ARG A 66 9.52 -2.98 -9.84
C ARG A 66 9.59 -2.47 -8.40
N GLY A 67 9.58 -1.15 -8.19
CA GLY A 67 9.55 -0.55 -6.85
C GLY A 67 8.34 -1.00 -6.04
N ILE A 68 7.15 -0.95 -6.63
CA ILE A 68 5.88 -1.40 -6.02
C ILE A 68 5.93 -2.90 -5.71
N GLN A 69 6.45 -3.71 -6.64
CA GLN A 69 6.58 -5.16 -6.42
C GLN A 69 7.52 -5.48 -5.24
N LEU A 70 8.63 -4.78 -5.10
CA LEU A 70 9.57 -4.94 -3.99
C LEU A 70 8.93 -4.52 -2.66
N GLU A 71 8.20 -3.41 -2.68
CA GLU A 71 7.50 -2.90 -1.50
C GLU A 71 6.40 -3.86 -1.03
N ILE A 72 5.59 -4.40 -1.94
CA ILE A 72 4.60 -5.45 -1.63
C ILE A 72 5.28 -6.67 -0.99
N ARG A 73 6.42 -7.13 -1.54
CA ARG A 73 7.17 -8.25 -0.94
C ARG A 73 7.66 -7.94 0.47
N LEU A 74 8.16 -6.73 0.68
CA LEU A 74 8.59 -6.26 2.00
C LEU A 74 7.42 -6.27 2.98
N TYR A 75 6.30 -5.61 2.68
CA TYR A 75 5.16 -5.56 3.60
C TYR A 75 4.53 -6.93 3.86
N ARG A 76 4.46 -7.82 2.86
CA ARG A 76 4.05 -9.22 3.09
C ARG A 76 4.94 -9.91 4.12
N SER A 77 6.25 -9.68 4.08
CA SER A 77 7.19 -10.25 5.05
C SER A 77 7.03 -9.65 6.45
N LEU A 78 6.77 -8.34 6.54
CA LEU A 78 6.57 -7.62 7.79
C LEU A 78 5.25 -8.02 8.46
N CYS A 79 4.17 -8.10 7.69
CA CYS A 79 2.87 -8.52 8.21
C CYS A 79 2.84 -10.02 8.55
N GLY A 80 3.48 -10.88 7.74
CA GLY A 80 3.55 -12.32 8.02
C GLY A 80 4.45 -12.69 9.20
N ARG A 81 5.42 -11.85 9.57
CA ARG A 81 6.27 -12.06 10.77
C ARG A 81 5.56 -11.71 12.08
N ALA A 82 4.64 -10.75 12.06
CA ALA A 82 3.95 -10.29 13.27
C ALA A 82 3.03 -11.36 13.90
N PHE A 83 2.63 -12.40 13.15
CA PHE A 83 1.79 -13.49 13.65
C PHE A 83 2.58 -14.59 14.39
N ARG A 84 3.92 -14.54 14.42
CA ARG A 84 4.78 -15.59 15.03
C ARG A 84 5.47 -15.19 16.34
N SER A 85 5.10 -14.06 16.94
CA SER A 85 5.64 -13.62 18.25
C SER A 85 4.60 -13.75 19.35
#